data_AF-A0A1H6ESQ6-F1
#
_entry.id   AF-A0A1H6ESQ6-F1
#
_cell.length_a   1.000
_cell.length_b   1.000
_cell.length_c   1.000
_cell.angle_alpha   90.00
_cell.angle_beta   90.00
_cell.angle_gamma   90.00
#
_symmetry.space_group_name_H-M   'P 1'
#
loop_
_entity.id
_entity.type
_entity.pdbx_description
1 polymer ?
#
loop_
_entity_poly.entity_id
_entity_poly.type
_entity_poly.pdbx_seq_one_letter_code
_entity_poly.pdbx_strand_id
1 'polypeptide(L)'
;MLIRGRAELDFVDGIPDEYLQTTSTYQMTPEQRIEWEAEICSLYRDGMVRIVVTPTWAKLIDFETTLPEELIRQRKERQPA
;
A
#
# COMPACT_ATOMS: atom_id res chain seq x y z
N MET A 1 -5.89 -8.46 2.81
CA MET A 1 -7.10 -7.60 2.83
C MET A 1 -7.85 -7.75 1.52
N LEU A 2 -9.18 -7.72 1.54
CA LEU A 2 -10.03 -7.70 0.35
C LEU A 2 -11.00 -6.52 0.46
N ILE A 3 -11.23 -5.78 -0.63
CA ILE A 3 -12.19 -4.67 -0.69
C ILE A 3 -13.04 -4.77 -1.95
N ARG A 4 -14.30 -4.32 -1.88
CA ARG A 4 -15.22 -4.24 -3.02
C ARG A 4 -16.02 -2.94 -2.94
N GLY A 5 -16.15 -2.24 -4.05
CA GLY A 5 -16.93 -1.02 -4.13
C GLY A 5 -16.77 -0.34 -5.48
N ARG A 6 -16.97 0.97 -5.50
CA ARG A 6 -16.75 1.80 -6.69
C ARG A 6 -15.28 2.21 -6.73
N ALA A 7 -14.66 2.10 -7.90
CA ALA A 7 -13.34 2.63 -8.16
C ALA A 7 -13.46 3.74 -9.21
N GLU A 8 -12.85 4.87 -8.94
CA GLU A 8 -12.71 5.99 -9.87
C GLU A 8 -11.25 6.14 -10.24
N LEU A 9 -11.00 6.36 -11.52
CA LEU A 9 -9.67 6.54 -12.08
C LEU A 9 -9.54 7.99 -12.49
N ASP A 10 -8.57 8.67 -11.90
CA ASP A 10 -8.28 10.07 -12.18
C ASP A 10 -6.83 10.18 -12.65
N PHE A 11 -6.64 10.70 -13.87
CA PHE A 11 -5.31 10.90 -14.40
C PHE A 11 -4.74 12.20 -13.86
N VAL A 12 -3.54 12.12 -13.29
CA VAL A 12 -2.83 13.23 -12.68
C VAL A 12 -1.57 13.48 -13.49
N ASP A 13 -1.38 14.73 -13.92
CA ASP A 13 -0.15 15.17 -14.56
C ASP A 13 0.97 15.23 -13.50
N GLY A 14 1.93 14.32 -13.61
CA GLY A 14 2.95 14.08 -12.59
C GLY A 14 2.48 13.17 -11.44
N ILE A 15 2.73 13.61 -10.20
CA ILE A 15 2.62 12.77 -8.99
C ILE A 15 1.60 13.39 -8.04
N PRO A 16 0.61 12.61 -7.54
CA PRO A 16 -0.33 13.11 -6.55
C PRO A 16 0.36 13.50 -5.23
N ASP A 17 -0.01 14.63 -4.64
CA ASP A 17 0.54 15.11 -3.35
C ASP A 17 0.45 14.04 -2.23
N GLU A 18 -0.65 13.28 -2.24
CA GLU A 18 -0.94 12.17 -1.32
C GLU A 18 0.16 11.10 -1.33
N TYR A 19 0.76 10.85 -2.50
CA TYR A 19 1.87 9.94 -2.67
C TYR A 19 3.09 10.46 -1.89
N LEU A 20 3.49 11.72 -2.14
CA LEU A 20 4.64 12.37 -1.48
C LEU A 20 4.48 12.49 0.04
N GLN A 21 3.25 12.73 0.51
CA GLN A 21 2.93 12.78 1.94
C GLN A 21 3.13 11.41 2.62
N THR A 22 2.77 10.31 1.96
CA THR A 22 2.89 8.97 2.55
C THR A 22 4.36 8.54 2.66
N THR A 23 5.18 8.90 1.67
CA THR A 23 6.64 8.71 1.68
C THR A 23 7.35 9.64 2.66
N SER A 24 6.67 10.65 3.21
CA SER A 24 7.25 11.51 4.26
C SER A 24 7.52 10.78 5.59
N THR A 25 7.07 9.52 5.72
CA THR A 25 7.35 8.67 6.89
C THR A 25 8.76 8.08 6.89
N TYR A 26 9.52 8.16 5.79
CA TYR A 26 10.93 7.79 5.77
C TYR A 26 11.76 8.80 6.58
N GLN A 27 12.68 8.29 7.42
CA GLN A 27 13.63 9.14 8.13
C GLN A 27 14.61 9.76 7.12
N MET A 28 14.31 10.99 6.69
CA MET A 28 15.12 11.76 5.74
C MET A 28 15.36 13.17 6.28
N THR A 29 16.51 13.76 5.97
CA THR A 29 16.71 15.20 6.20
C THR A 29 15.89 16.03 5.19
N PRO A 30 15.57 17.30 5.49
CA PRO A 30 14.84 18.17 4.55
C PRO A 30 15.51 18.31 3.18
N GLU A 31 16.85 18.32 3.13
CA GLU A 31 17.61 18.44 1.88
C GLU A 31 17.51 17.17 1.03
N GLN A 32 17.64 16.01 1.66
CA GLN A 32 17.48 14.71 1.01
C GLN A 32 16.06 14.53 0.45
N ARG A 33 15.06 15.09 1.14
CA ARG A 33 13.68 15.08 0.68
C ARG A 33 13.50 15.83 -0.63
N ILE A 34 14.09 17.01 -0.77
CA ILE A 34 13.97 17.81 -2.00
C ILE A 34 14.60 17.08 -3.19
N GLU A 35 15.79 16.49 -2.99
CA GLU A 35 16.45 15.69 -4.04
C GLU A 35 15.61 14.46 -4.41
N TRP A 36 15.09 13.76 -3.41
CA TRP A 36 14.22 12.60 -3.63
C TRP A 36 12.92 12.97 -4.37
N GLU A 37 12.26 14.07 -4.00
CA GLU A 37 11.05 14.56 -4.68
C GLU A 37 11.35 14.91 -6.14
N ALA A 38 12.48 15.56 -6.42
CA ALA A 38 12.91 15.90 -7.78
C ALA A 38 13.19 14.64 -8.63
N GLU A 39 13.89 13.65 -8.06
CA GLU A 39 14.17 12.38 -8.71
C GLU A 39 12.87 11.61 -9.02
N ILE A 40 11.96 11.53 -8.05
CA ILE A 40 10.67 10.85 -8.21
C ILE A 40 9.80 11.54 -9.27
N CYS A 41 9.69 12.87 -9.26
CA CYS A 41 9.00 13.63 -10.31
C CYS A 41 9.63 13.43 -11.69
N SER A 42 10.95 13.20 -11.77
CA SER A 42 11.63 12.92 -13.04
C SER A 42 11.29 11.54 -13.63
N LEU A 43 11.00 10.55 -12.77
CA LEU A 43 10.69 9.18 -13.18
C LEU A 43 9.27 9.02 -13.72
N TYR A 44 8.32 9.80 -13.20
CA TYR A 44 6.90 9.69 -13.53
C TYR A 44 6.39 10.89 -14.34
N ARG A 45 7.13 11.22 -15.41
CA ARG A 45 6.77 12.33 -16.33
C ARG A 45 5.53 12.07 -17.17
N ASP A 46 5.19 10.81 -17.40
CA ASP A 46 3.99 10.43 -18.17
C ASP A 46 2.70 10.49 -17.32
N GLY A 47 2.80 11.01 -16.09
CA GLY A 47 1.72 11.10 -15.12
C GLY A 47 1.41 9.79 -14.40
N MET A 48 0.45 9.87 -13.49
CA MET A 48 -0.03 8.75 -12.69
C MET A 48 -1.55 8.67 -12.74
N VAL A 49 -2.10 7.48 -12.51
CA VAL A 49 -3.54 7.31 -12.29
C VAL A 49 -3.80 7.18 -10.80
N ARG A 50 -4.46 8.19 -10.23
CA ARG A 50 -5.00 8.13 -8.87
C ARG A 50 -6.26 7.27 -8.87
N ILE A 51 -6.24 6.19 -8.09
CA ILE A 51 -7.38 5.28 -7.93
C ILE A 51 -8.08 5.60 -6.62
N VAL A 52 -9.28 6.20 -6.70
CA VAL A 52 -10.12 6.44 -5.52
C VAL A 52 -11.11 5.30 -5.38
N VAL A 53 -11.02 4.55 -4.29
CA VAL A 53 -11.96 3.44 -4.01
C VAL A 53 -12.93 3.86 -2.92
N THR A 54 -14.24 3.87 -3.24
CA THR A 54 -15.32 3.97 -2.25
C THR A 54 -15.84 2.57 -1.93
N PRO A 55 -15.38 1.94 -0.82
CA PRO A 55 -15.76 0.58 -0.49
C PRO A 55 -17.22 0.51 -0.05
N THR A 56 -17.93 -0.50 -0.54
CA THR A 56 -19.25 -0.92 -0.02
C THR A 56 -19.12 -2.15 0.88
N TRP A 57 -17.97 -2.81 0.81
CA TRP A 57 -17.63 -3.99 1.57
C TRP A 57 -16.11 -4.11 1.71
N ALA A 58 -15.65 -4.61 2.85
CA ALA A 58 -14.24 -4.92 3.10
C ALA A 58 -14.12 -6.16 4.00
N LYS A 59 -13.07 -6.95 3.79
CA LYS A 59 -12.64 -8.04 4.68
C LYS A 59 -11.17 -7.87 5.02
N LEU A 60 -10.91 -7.64 6.30
CA LEU A 60 -9.59 -7.77 6.86
C LEU A 60 -9.35 -9.24 7.19
N ILE A 61 -8.23 -9.78 6.72
CA ILE A 61 -7.78 -11.13 7.09
C ILE A 61 -6.52 -10.89 7.89
N ASP A 62 -6.62 -11.07 9.20
CA ASP A 62 -5.50 -11.00 10.12
C ASP A 62 -4.96 -12.40 10.36
N PHE A 63 -3.73 -12.65 9.91
CA PHE A 63 -3.07 -13.94 10.04
C PHE A 63 -2.20 -14.04 11.30
N GLU A 64 -1.96 -12.95 12.04
CA GLU A 64 -1.25 -12.99 13.31
C GLU A 64 -2.15 -13.59 14.40
N THR A 65 -3.42 -13.20 14.43
CA THR A 65 -4.38 -13.65 15.44
C THR A 65 -5.31 -14.77 14.97
N THR A 66 -5.54 -14.88 13.65
CA THR A 66 -6.47 -15.85 13.06
C THR A 66 -5.76 -16.72 12.02
N LEU A 67 -5.00 -17.72 12.50
CA LEU A 67 -4.39 -18.71 11.62
C LEU A 67 -5.48 -19.59 10.98
N PRO A 68 -5.42 -19.84 9.65
CA PRO A 68 -6.30 -20.78 9.00
C PRO A 68 -6.18 -22.18 9.64
N GLU A 69 -7.29 -22.92 9.77
CA GLU A 69 -7.30 -24.27 10.38
C GLU A 69 -6.28 -25.22 9.74
N GLU A 70 -6.08 -25.11 8.43
CA GLU A 70 -5.06 -25.86 7.69
C GLU A 70 -3.63 -25.54 8.16
N LEU A 71 -3.33 -24.26 8.39
CA LEU A 71 -2.02 -23.84 8.90
C LEU A 71 -1.82 -24.28 10.35
N ILE A 72 -2.89 -24.30 11.16
CA ILE A 72 -2.87 -24.83 12.54
C ILE A 72 -2.57 -26.34 12.51
N ARG A 73 -3.22 -27.09 11.60
CA ARG A 73 -2.96 -28.53 11.42
C ARG A 73 -1.51 -28.79 11.03
N GLN A 74 -1.00 -28.09 10.02
CA GLN A 74 0.39 -28.25 9.58
C GLN A 74 1.42 -27.87 10.65
N ARG A 75 1.15 -26.85 11.49
CA ARG A 75 2.01 -26.54 12.64
C ARG A 75 2.01 -27.68 13.67
N LYS A 76 0.85 -28.26 13.99
CA LYS A 76 0.76 -29.40 14.91
C LYS A 76 1.50 -30.64 14.40
N GLU A 77 1.45 -30.90 13.09
CA GLU A 77 2.16 -32.03 12.46
C GLU A 77 3.70 -31.83 12.44
N ARG A 78 4.17 -30.58 12.39
CA ARG A 78 5.60 -30.23 12.34
C ARG A 78 6.28 -30.08 13.70
N GLN A 79 5.52 -30.06 14.78
CA GLN A 79 6.06 -29.91 16.14
C GLN A 79 5.83 -31.23 16.88
N PRO A 80 6.74 -32.23 16.76
CA PRO A 80 6.64 -33.45 17.54
C PRO A 80 6.84 -33.11 19.04
N ALA A 81 6.16 -33.88 19.88
CA ALA A 81 6.15 -33.77 21.34
C ALA A 81 7.54 -33.94 21.96
#